data_AF-A0A354B1C6-F1
#
_entry.id   AF-A0A354B1C6-F1
#
_cell.length_a   1.000
_cell.length_b   1.000
_cell.length_c   1.000
_cell.angle_alpha   90.00
_cell.angle_beta   90.00
_cell.angle_gamma   90.00
#
_symmetry.space_group_name_H-M   'P 1'
#
loop_
_entity.id
_entity.type
_entity.pdbx_description
1 polymer ?
#
loop_
_entity_poly.entity_id
_entity_poly.type
_entity_poly.pdbx_seq_one_letter_code
_entity_poly.pdbx_strand_id
1 'polypeptide(L)' 'MASPLSQPQGLHHSSGVVLALLLGFALIHSGGASLRYWGSARIGERAWRLLFAAISIPAASLLIGYFLQHRYDGIRL' A
#
# COMPACT_ATOMS: atom_id res chain seq x y z
N MET A 1 29.90 -27.17 6.92
CA MET A 1 29.00 -26.83 8.05
C MET A 1 29.31 -25.38 8.42
N ALA A 2 28.79 -24.43 7.65
CA ALA A 2 29.08 -23.01 7.84
C ALA A 2 28.05 -22.41 8.80
N SER A 3 28.53 -21.75 9.85
CA SER A 3 27.73 -21.03 10.83
C SER A 3 26.87 -19.95 10.16
N PRO A 4 25.57 -19.80 10.49
CA PRO A 4 24.80 -18.64 10.06
C PRO A 4 25.29 -17.43 10.88
N LEU A 5 26.28 -16.72 10.36
CA LEU A 5 26.69 -15.43 10.90
C LEU A 5 25.50 -14.47 10.79
N SER A 6 24.93 -14.18 11.96
CA SER A 6 24.21 -12.98 12.36
C SER A 6 23.98 -11.97 11.24
N GLN A 7 22.85 -12.08 10.53
CA GLN A 7 22.31 -10.94 9.82
C GLN A 7 21.90 -9.92 10.91
N PRO A 8 22.39 -8.67 10.92
CA PRO A 8 21.77 -7.62 11.70
C PRO A 8 20.44 -7.30 11.00
N GLN A 9 19.46 -8.18 11.22
CA GLN A 9 18.09 -8.00 10.78
C GLN A 9 17.61 -6.77 11.53
N GLY A 10 17.39 -5.66 10.82
CA GLY A 10 16.47 -4.64 11.29
C GLY A 10 15.12 -5.32 11.44
N LEU A 11 14.85 -5.90 12.62
CA LEU A 11 13.84 -6.93 12.92
C LEU A 11 12.41 -6.56 12.49
N HIS A 12 12.17 -5.34 12.02
CA HIS A 12 10.85 -4.80 11.69
C HIS A 12 10.84 -3.91 10.43
N HIS A 13 11.87 -3.97 9.57
CA HIS A 13 11.93 -3.10 8.38
C HIS A 13 10.72 -3.32 7.45
N SER A 14 10.38 -4.57 7.17
CA SER A 14 9.20 -4.98 6.39
C SER A 14 7.89 -4.47 7.00
N SER A 15 7.78 -4.49 8.34
CA SER A 15 6.61 -3.98 9.07
C SER A 15 6.45 -2.47 8.90
N GLY A 16 7.58 -1.73 8.94
CA GLY A 16 7.60 -0.29 8.64
C GLY A 16 7.16 0.01 7.20
N VAL A 17 7.62 -0.79 6.23
CA VAL A 17 7.22 -0.63 4.82
C VAL A 17 5.74 -0.96 4.63
N VAL A 18 5.22 -2.06 5.19
CA VAL A 18 3.79 -2.40 5.13
C VAL A 18 2.94 -1.30 5.77
N LEU A 19 3.37 -0.73 6.90
CA LEU A 19 2.67 0.39 7.54
C LEU A 19 2.65 1.63 6.62
N ALA A 20 3.78 1.97 6.01
CA ALA A 20 3.85 3.09 5.06
C ALA A 20 2.95 2.85 3.84
N LEU A 21 2.93 1.63 3.29
CA LEU A 21 2.05 1.24 2.19
C LEU A 21 0.58 1.30 2.58
N LEU A 22 0.20 0.87 3.79
CA LEU A 22 -1.16 0.97 4.32
C LEU A 22 -1.61 2.42 4.44
N LEU A 23 -0.77 3.29 5.01
CA LEU A 23 -1.06 4.72 5.13
C LEU A 23 -1.15 5.39 3.77
N GLY A 24 -0.22 5.10 2.86
CA GLY A 24 -0.26 5.59 1.48
C GLY A 24 -1.53 5.15 0.74
N PHE A 25 -1.90 3.88 0.86
CA PHE A 25 -3.14 3.35 0.29
C PHE A 25 -4.38 4.02 0.89
N ALA A 26 -4.42 4.19 2.21
CA ALA A 26 -5.53 4.86 2.89
C ALA A 26 -5.69 6.31 2.43
N LEU A 27 -4.59 7.05 2.26
CA LEU A 27 -4.63 8.42 1.73
C LEU A 27 -5.12 8.45 0.28
N ILE A 28 -4.64 7.54 -0.57
CA ILE A 28 -5.09 7.44 -1.97
C ILE A 28 -6.58 7.09 -2.05
N HIS A 29 -7.01 6.05 -1.34
CA HIS A 29 -8.36 5.51 -1.43
C HIS A 29 -9.37 6.39 -0.69
N SER A 30 -9.16 6.66 0.59
CA SER A 30 -10.08 7.47 1.40
C SER A 30 -9.99 8.95 1.04
N GLY A 31 -8.78 9.46 0.80
CA GLY A 31 -8.60 10.83 0.32
C GLY A 31 -9.19 11.02 -1.08
N GLY A 32 -8.95 10.09 -2.01
CA GLY A 32 -9.61 10.10 -3.32
C GLY A 32 -11.14 10.03 -3.21
N ALA A 33 -11.69 9.21 -2.32
CA ALA A 33 -13.13 9.18 -2.09
C ALA A 33 -13.67 10.54 -1.60
N SER A 34 -12.95 11.22 -0.70
CA SER A 34 -13.32 12.55 -0.21
C SER A 34 -13.30 13.63 -1.30
N LEU A 35 -12.40 13.52 -2.28
CA LEU A 35 -12.29 14.46 -3.41
C LEU A 35 -13.36 14.27 -4.49
N ARG A 36 -14.22 13.24 -4.38
CA ARG A 36 -15.17 12.88 -5.43
C ARG A 36 -16.00 14.05 -5.94
N TYR A 37 -16.56 14.86 -5.04
CA TYR A 37 -17.40 16.00 -5.43
C TYR A 37 -16.63 17.00 -6.31
N TRP A 38 -15.40 17.34 -5.90
CA TRP A 38 -14.53 18.26 -6.63
C TRP A 38 -14.03 17.65 -7.95
N GLY A 39 -13.70 16.36 -7.94
CA GLY A 39 -13.15 15.63 -9.08
C GLY A 39 -14.19 15.37 -10.16
N SER A 40 -15.40 14.93 -9.79
CA SER A 40 -16.46 14.65 -10.76
C SER A 40 -17.01 15.92 -11.40
N ALA A 41 -17.03 17.06 -10.69
CA ALA A 41 -17.32 18.37 -11.29
C ALA A 41 -16.27 18.79 -12.35
N ARG A 42 -15.02 18.37 -12.14
CA ARG A 42 -13.83 18.41 -13.05
C ARG A 42 -14.03 17.80 -14.41
N ILE A 43 -14.14 16.48 -14.36
CA ILE A 43 -13.88 15.60 -15.50
C ILE A 43 -15.08 14.70 -15.79
N GLY A 44 -16.17 14.85 -15.04
CA GLY A 44 -17.36 14.03 -15.10
C GLY A 44 -17.29 12.77 -14.22
N GLU A 45 -18.47 12.28 -13.84
CA GLU A 45 -18.65 11.12 -12.96
C GLU A 45 -17.97 9.85 -13.50
N ARG A 46 -18.03 9.60 -14.82
CA ARG A 46 -17.43 8.40 -15.42
C ARG A 46 -15.91 8.45 -15.39
N ALA A 47 -15.31 9.57 -15.81
CA ALA A 47 -13.86 9.71 -15.85
C ALA A 47 -13.26 9.68 -14.44
N TRP A 48 -13.94 10.32 -13.47
CA TRP A 48 -13.51 10.28 -12.07
C TRP A 48 -13.48 8.86 -11.52
N ARG A 49 -14.54 8.05 -11.72
CA ARG A 49 -14.55 6.65 -11.26
C ARG A 49 -13.44 5.82 -11.90
N LEU A 50 -13.18 6.01 -13.19
CA LEU A 50 -12.13 5.27 -13.89
C LEU A 50 -10.74 5.66 -13.38
N LEU A 51 -10.48 6.95 -13.18
CA LEU A 51 -9.23 7.46 -12.60
C LEU A 51 -9.05 6.94 -11.17
N PHE A 52 -10.09 7.03 -10.34
CA PHE A 52 -10.06 6.55 -8.96
C PHE A 52 -9.75 5.05 -8.87
N ALA A 53 -10.40 4.23 -9.71
CA ALA A 53 -10.14 2.80 -9.79
C ALA A 53 -8.74 2.49 -10.34
N ALA A 54 -8.32 3.21 -11.38
CA ALA A 54 -7.01 3.03 -12.01
C ALA A 54 -5.84 3.35 -11.08
N ILE A 55 -6.03 4.20 -10.08
CA ILE A 55 -5.00 4.48 -9.05
C ILE A 55 -5.15 3.52 -7.86
N SER A 56 -6.38 3.28 -7.39
CA SER A 56 -6.63 2.47 -6.18
C SER A 56 -6.30 0.99 -6.37
N ILE A 57 -6.65 0.40 -7.53
CA ILE A 57 -6.44 -1.03 -7.77
C ILE A 57 -4.94 -1.37 -7.81
N PRO A 58 -4.09 -0.67 -8.59
CA PRO A 58 -2.65 -0.92 -8.56
C PRO A 58 -2.03 -0.67 -7.18
N ALA A 59 -2.46 0.37 -6.46
CA ALA A 59 -1.97 0.63 -5.11
C ALA A 59 -2.30 -0.53 -4.15
N ALA A 60 -3.52 -1.07 -4.22
CA ALA A 60 -3.90 -2.27 -3.46
C ALA A 60 -3.05 -3.49 -3.87
N SER A 61 -2.85 -3.71 -5.17
CA SER A 61 -2.02 -4.82 -5.68
C SER A 61 -0.58 -4.74 -5.19
N LEU A 62 0.02 -3.54 -5.18
CA LEU A 62 1.37 -3.32 -4.65
C LEU A 62 1.45 -3.62 -3.15
N LEU A 63 0.49 -3.11 -2.36
CA LEU A 63 0.40 -3.36 -0.93
C LEU A 63 0.27 -4.86 -0.62
N ILE A 64 -0.69 -5.54 -1.26
CA ILE A 64 -0.95 -6.96 -1.06
C ILE A 64 0.26 -7.79 -1.51
N GLY A 65 0.83 -7.49 -2.68
CA GLY A 65 1.99 -8.19 -3.21
C GLY A 65 3.21 -8.08 -2.28
N TYR A 66 3.50 -6.87 -1.80
CA TYR A 66 4.60 -6.64 -0.86
C TYR A 66 4.38 -7.39 0.46
N PHE A 67 3.17 -7.31 1.01
CA PHE A 67 2.80 -8.02 2.24
C PHE A 67 2.99 -9.54 2.10
N LEU A 68 2.49 -10.13 1.01
CA LEU A 68 2.62 -11.57 0.77
C LEU A 68 4.08 -12.00 0.61
N GLN A 69 4.91 -11.19 -0.07
CA GLN A 69 6.33 -11.48 -0.25
C GLN A 69 7.12 -11.44 1.06
N HIS A 70 6.77 -10.55 1.98
CA HIS A 70 7.49 -10.34 3.25
C HIS A 70 6.74 -10.88 4.47
N ARG A 71 5.75 -11.76 4.27
CA ARG A 71 4.83 -12.23 5.32
C ARG A 71 5.51 -12.92 6.49
N TYR A 72 6.74 -13.40 6.31
CA TYR A 72 7.52 -14.06 7.35
C TYR A 72 8.60 -13.18 7.97
N ASP A 73 8.80 -11.97 7.44
CA ASP A 73 9.90 -11.06 7.81
C ASP A 73 9.45 -9.97 8.80
N GLY A 74 8.18 -9.96 9.20
CA GLY A 74 7.57 -8.92 10.03
C GLY A 74 7.49 -9.25 11.52
N ILE A 75 6.97 -8.29 12.31
CA ILE A 75 6.62 -8.52 13.72
C ILE A 75 5.66 -9.71 13.83
N ARG A 76 6.04 -10.72 14.61
CA ARG A 76 5.16 -11.80 15.02
C ARG A 76 4.62 -11.46 16.40
N LEU A 77 3.29 -11.34 16.50
CA LEU A 77 2.56 -11.13 17.75
C LEU A 77 2.18 -12.46 18.38
#